data_AF-A0A8X7QRZ5-F1
#
_entry.id   AF-A0A8X7QRZ5-F1
#
_cell.length_a   1.000
_cell.length_b   1.000
_cell.length_c   1.000
_cell.angle_alpha   90.00
_cell.angle_beta   90.00
_cell.angle_gamma   90.00
#
_symmetry.space_group_name_H-M   'P 1'
#
loop_
_entity.id
_entity.type
_entity.pdbx_description
1 polymer ?
#
loop_
_entity_poly.entity_id
_entity_poly.type
_entity_poly.pdbx_seq_one_letter_code
_entity_poly.pdbx_strand_id
1 'polypeptide(L)'
;MVLADQTGAKDQCSCKRTLIKRVQRNLPLGKWRVIQNTKISGTSGKYKPTKLGYKMNITNDTVFTDSDLTDDSSFLSLASYEEILNGSADTKCLIGI
;
A
#
# COMPACT_ATOMS: atom_id res chain seq x y z
N MET A 1 3.12 3.54 -3.78
CA MET A 1 2.20 3.89 -2.68
C MET A 1 1.92 2.64 -1.87
N VAL A 2 1.34 2.81 -0.68
CA VAL A 2 0.86 1.71 0.16
C VAL A 2 -0.63 1.90 0.34
N LEU A 3 -1.37 0.81 0.20
CA LEU A 3 -2.82 0.76 0.40
C LEU A 3 -3.07 -0.04 1.67
N ALA A 4 -4.03 0.38 2.49
CA ALA A 4 -4.53 -0.38 3.62
C ALA A 4 -5.97 -0.83 3.33
N ASP A 5 -6.32 -2.03 3.75
CA ASP A 5 -7.69 -2.54 3.69
C ASP A 5 -8.40 -2.44 5.04
N GLN A 6 -9.67 -2.86 5.07
CA GLN A 6 -10.53 -2.84 6.27
C GLN A 6 -10.00 -3.69 7.44
N THR A 7 -9.11 -4.64 7.17
CA THR A 7 -8.48 -5.49 8.19
C THR A 7 -7.17 -4.90 8.72
N GLY A 8 -6.74 -3.77 8.15
CA GLY A 8 -5.46 -3.14 8.41
C GLY A 8 -4.30 -3.75 7.62
N ALA A 9 -4.56 -4.74 6.77
CA ALA A 9 -3.54 -5.32 5.92
C ALA A 9 -3.06 -4.28 4.90
N LYS A 10 -1.73 -4.19 4.75
CA LYS A 10 -1.08 -3.22 3.89
C LYS A 10 -0.47 -3.89 2.67
N ASP A 11 -0.79 -3.37 1.49
CA ASP A 11 -0.20 -3.83 0.24
C ASP A 11 0.53 -2.72 -0.51
N GLN A 12 1.63 -3.10 -1.16
CA GLN A 12 2.38 -2.22 -2.03
C GLN A 12 1.64 -2.07 -3.36
N CYS A 13 1.51 -0.82 -3.82
CA CYS A 13 0.92 -0.53 -5.13
C CYS A 13 1.81 0.43 -5.95
N SER A 14 1.93 0.16 -7.26
CA SER A 14 2.63 1.02 -8.22
C SER A 14 1.80 1.34 -9.46
N CYS A 15 2.16 2.41 -10.17
CA CYS A 15 1.56 2.77 -11.46
C CYS A 15 2.63 3.29 -12.42
N LYS A 16 2.38 3.23 -13.73
CA LYS A 16 3.24 3.86 -14.73
C LYS A 16 3.18 5.39 -14.58
N ARG A 17 4.27 6.08 -14.92
CA ARG A 17 4.35 7.56 -14.85
C ARG A 17 3.21 8.26 -15.59
N THR A 18 2.78 7.71 -16.71
CA THR A 18 1.66 8.21 -17.52
C THR A 18 0.32 8.19 -16.78
N LEU A 19 0.17 7.36 -15.74
CA LEU A 19 -1.07 7.19 -14.98
C LEU A 19 -1.11 8.01 -13.69
N ILE A 20 -0.01 8.63 -13.27
CA ILE A 20 0.08 9.34 -11.98
C ILE A 20 -1.07 10.34 -11.80
N LYS A 21 -1.36 11.17 -12.81
CA LYS A 21 -2.44 12.16 -12.74
C LYS A 21 -3.83 11.51 -12.60
N ARG A 22 -4.06 10.36 -13.25
CA ARG A 22 -5.32 9.60 -13.10
C ARG A 22 -5.42 9.02 -11.69
N VAL A 23 -4.33 8.45 -11.18
CA VAL A 23 -4.30 7.87 -9.84
C VAL A 23 -4.52 8.93 -8.77
N GLN A 24 -3.86 10.09 -8.86
CA GLN A 24 -4.06 11.19 -7.89
C GLN A 24 -5.50 11.69 -7.82
N ARG A 25 -6.22 11.72 -8.95
CA ARG A 25 -7.64 12.13 -8.96
C ARG A 25 -8.56 11.08 -8.36
N ASN A 26 -8.27 9.80 -8.57
CA ASN A 26 -9.17 8.71 -8.17
C ASN A 26 -8.85 8.14 -6.77
N LEU A 27 -7.58 8.18 -6.35
CA LEU A 27 -7.10 7.73 -5.06
C LEU A 27 -6.51 8.91 -4.25
N PRO A 28 -7.33 9.87 -3.80
CA PRO A 28 -6.87 10.87 -2.84
C PRO A 28 -6.54 10.21 -1.50
N LEU A 29 -5.63 10.83 -0.74
CA LEU A 29 -5.27 10.35 0.60
C LEU A 29 -6.49 10.39 1.54
N GLY A 30 -6.60 9.39 2.42
CA GLY A 30 -7.65 9.31 3.43
C GLY A 30 -9.05 9.01 2.89
N LYS A 31 -9.18 8.53 1.64
CA LYS A 31 -10.47 8.10 1.09
C LYS A 31 -10.46 6.62 0.76
N TRP A 32 -11.53 5.95 1.17
CA TRP A 32 -11.81 4.58 0.81
C TRP A 32 -12.29 4.49 -0.63
N ARG A 33 -11.72 3.54 -1.36
CA ARG A 33 -11.99 3.29 -2.77
C ARG A 33 -12.00 1.81 -3.02
N VAL A 34 -12.93 1.35 -3.83
CA VAL A 34 -12.88 0.00 -4.40
C VAL A 34 -12.02 0.04 -5.66
N ILE A 35 -11.01 -0.82 -5.71
CA ILE A 35 -10.06 -0.89 -6.81
C ILE A 35 -10.19 -2.25 -7.48
N GLN A 36 -10.49 -2.26 -8.78
CA GLN A 36 -10.70 -3.49 -9.55
C GLN A 36 -9.78 -3.51 -10.76
N ASN A 37 -9.55 -4.70 -11.33
CA ASN A 37 -8.73 -4.91 -12.53
C ASN A 37 -7.28 -4.42 -12.39
N THR A 38 -6.67 -4.65 -11.22
CA THR A 38 -5.23 -4.42 -11.02
C THR A 38 -4.42 -5.60 -11.52
N LYS A 39 -3.17 -5.35 -11.94
CA LYS A 39 -2.23 -6.43 -12.26
C LYS A 39 -1.34 -6.75 -11.07
N ILE A 40 -1.23 -8.02 -10.70
CA ILE A 40 -0.29 -8.48 -9.66
C ILE A 40 1.09 -8.77 -10.27
N SER A 41 2.14 -8.42 -9.54
CA SER A 41 3.53 -8.77 -9.89
C SER A 41 4.35 -9.03 -8.64
N GLY A 42 5.46 -9.75 -8.75
CA GLY A 42 6.40 -9.93 -7.64
C GLY A 42 7.02 -8.61 -7.16
N THR A 43 7.35 -8.54 -5.87
CA THR A 43 8.17 -7.46 -5.31
C THR A 43 9.64 -7.78 -5.49
N SER A 44 10.42 -6.83 -6.00
CA SER A 44 11.88 -6.94 -6.14
C SER A 44 12.57 -5.73 -5.51
N GLY A 45 13.87 -5.84 -5.28
CA GLY A 45 14.68 -4.76 -4.70
C GLY A 45 14.92 -4.89 -3.20
N LYS A 46 15.94 -4.15 -2.74
CA LYS A 46 16.44 -4.17 -1.35
C LYS A 46 15.50 -3.48 -0.37
N TYR A 47 14.78 -2.44 -0.80
CA TYR A 47 13.88 -1.65 0.04
C TYR A 47 12.44 -1.83 -0.42
N LYS A 48 11.57 -2.25 0.49
CA LYS A 48 10.16 -2.51 0.19
C LYS A 48 9.28 -1.90 1.28
N PRO A 49 8.12 -1.31 0.92
CA PRO A 49 7.21 -0.78 1.92
C PRO A 49 6.57 -1.87 2.80
N THR A 50 6.36 -3.08 2.25
CA THR A 50 5.73 -4.22 2.93
C THR A 50 6.57 -5.49 2.74
N LYS A 51 6.40 -6.49 3.60
CA LYS A 51 7.06 -7.81 3.50
C LYS A 51 6.41 -8.74 2.46
N LEU A 52 5.34 -8.31 1.79
CA LEU A 52 4.62 -9.12 0.82
C LEU A 52 5.50 -9.42 -0.41
N GLY A 53 5.47 -10.68 -0.86
CA GLY A 53 6.19 -11.14 -2.05
C GLY A 53 5.60 -10.62 -3.37
N TYR A 54 4.44 -9.96 -3.31
CA TYR A 54 3.70 -9.43 -4.43
C TYR A 54 3.30 -7.97 -4.19
N LYS A 55 2.91 -7.29 -5.27
CA LYS A 55 2.38 -5.93 -5.27
C LYS A 55 1.31 -5.77 -6.33
N MET A 56 0.40 -4.84 -6.09
CA MET A 56 -0.55 -4.37 -7.09
C MET A 56 0.07 -3.38 -8.07
N ASN A 57 -0.38 -3.43 -9.32
CA ASN A 57 -0.06 -2.46 -10.35
C ASN A 57 -1.33 -1.92 -10.97
N ILE A 58 -1.47 -0.59 -10.91
CA ILE A 58 -2.52 0.13 -11.61
C ILE A 58 -2.16 0.20 -13.09
N THR A 59 -3.11 -0.22 -13.92
CA THR A 59 -3.04 -0.21 -15.38
C THR A 59 -4.10 0.74 -15.95
N ASN A 60 -4.21 0.80 -17.29
CA ASN A 60 -5.29 1.54 -17.92
C ASN A 60 -6.68 0.94 -17.63
N ASP A 61 -6.72 -0.38 -17.43
CA ASP A 61 -7.96 -1.15 -17.25
C ASP A 61 -8.44 -1.13 -15.80
N THR A 62 -7.61 -0.62 -14.88
CA THR A 62 -7.97 -0.50 -13.46
C THR A 62 -9.14 0.45 -13.26
N VAL A 63 -10.17 -0.04 -12.59
CA VAL A 63 -11.39 0.71 -12.27
C VAL A 63 -11.32 1.16 -10.82
N PHE A 64 -11.73 2.40 -10.58
CA PHE A 64 -11.85 2.99 -9.24
C PHE A 64 -13.32 3.36 -9.04
N THR A 65 -13.91 2.91 -7.94
CA THR A 65 -15.24 3.35 -7.51
C THR A 65 -15.21 3.80 -6.06
N ASP A 66 -16.22 4.58 -5.68
CA ASP A 66 -16.41 4.96 -4.30
C ASP A 66 -16.69 3.72 -3.45
N SER A 67 -16.28 3.77 -2.19
CA SER A 67 -16.56 2.74 -1.19
C SER A 67 -17.49 3.34 -0.15
N ASP A 68 -18.47 2.55 0.30
CA ASP A 68 -19.34 2.92 1.43
C ASP A 68 -18.62 2.79 2.79
N LEU A 69 -17.40 2.22 2.80
CA LEU A 69 -16.59 2.14 4.01
C LEU A 69 -16.05 3.51 4.40
N THR A 70 -16.18 3.83 5.68
CA THR A 70 -15.60 5.01 6.29
C THR A 70 -14.88 4.61 7.56
N ASP A 71 -13.56 4.73 7.55
CA ASP A 71 -12.70 4.52 8.72
C ASP A 71 -11.52 5.49 8.62
N ASP A 72 -11.32 6.27 9.68
CA ASP A 72 -10.26 7.29 9.79
C ASP A 72 -9.04 6.77 10.58
N SER A 73 -8.97 5.46 10.83
CA SER A 73 -7.82 4.81 11.45
C SER A 73 -6.54 5.09 10.67
N SER A 74 -5.42 5.27 11.38
CA SER A 74 -4.13 5.64 10.77
C SER A 74 -3.39 4.46 10.14
N PHE A 75 -3.81 3.22 10.41
CA PHE A 75 -3.21 1.97 9.92
C PHE A 75 -1.67 1.89 10.06
N LEU A 76 -1.12 2.60 11.05
CA LEU A 76 0.31 2.59 11.33
C LEU A 76 0.69 1.27 12.00
N SER A 77 1.76 0.64 11.52
CA SER A 77 2.42 -0.48 12.20
C SER A 77 3.84 -0.02 12.49
N LEU A 78 4.08 0.26 13.77
CA LEU A 78 5.33 0.80 14.28
C LEU A 78 6.14 -0.32 14.93
N ALA A 79 7.45 -0.29 14.73
CA ALA A 79 8.35 -1.20 15.44
C ALA A 79 8.25 -0.96 16.96
N SER A 80 8.30 -2.04 17.73
CA SER A 80 8.40 -1.95 19.18
C SER A 80 9.76 -1.36 19.59
N TYR A 81 9.81 -0.76 20.78
CA TYR A 81 11.07 -0.26 21.34
C TYR A 81 12.11 -1.38 21.48
N GLU A 82 11.70 -2.59 21.83
CA GLU A 82 12.60 -3.73 21.96
C GLU A 82 13.26 -4.10 20.62
N GLU A 83 12.47 -4.18 19.54
CA GLU A 83 12.98 -4.45 18.18
C GLU A 83 13.97 -3.39 17.70
N ILE A 84 13.76 -2.13 18.12
CA ILE A 84 14.67 -1.03 17.82
C ILE A 84 15.96 -1.17 18.63
N LEU A 85 15.85 -1.38 19.95
CA LEU A 85 17.00 -1.44 20.86
C LEU A 85 17.91 -2.63 20.58
N ASN A 86 17.35 -3.78 20.22
CA ASN A 86 18.11 -4.99 19.93
C ASN A 86 18.58 -5.08 18.46
N GLY A 87 18.20 -4.10 17.62
CA GLY A 87 18.58 -4.06 16.19
C GLY A 87 17.92 -5.13 15.32
N SER A 88 16.86 -5.79 15.79
CA SER A 88 16.11 -6.81 15.04
C SER A 88 15.07 -6.22 14.09
N ALA A 89 14.72 -4.93 14.25
CA ALA A 89 13.85 -4.22 13.34
C ALA A 89 14.40 -4.25 11.90
N ASP A 90 13.57 -4.69 10.96
CA ASP A 90 13.96 -4.73 9.54
C ASP A 90 14.00 -3.32 8.96
N THR A 91 15.20 -2.73 8.95
CA THR A 91 15.46 -1.40 8.38
C THR A 91 15.13 -1.27 6.88
N LYS A 92 14.89 -2.39 6.19
CA LYS A 92 14.54 -2.41 4.76
C LYS A 92 13.03 -2.42 4.52
N CYS A 93 12.24 -2.65 5.57
CA CYS A 93 10.78 -2.66 5.54
C CYS A 93 10.23 -1.50 6.35
N LEU A 94 9.64 -0.51 5.68
CA LEU A 94 9.25 0.74 6.34
C LEU A 94 7.91 0.65 7.06
N ILE A 95 7.07 -0.33 6.73
CA ILE A 95 5.74 -0.49 7.31
C ILE A 95 5.54 -1.97 7.65
N GLY A 96 5.32 -2.26 8.94
CA GLY A 96 4.91 -3.59 9.38
C GLY A 96 3.51 -3.93 8.87
N ILE A 97 3.19 -5.24 8.84
CA ILE A 97 1.81 -5.71 8.70
C ILE A 97 1.00 -5.12 9.84
#